data_AF-A0A3M1D016-F1
#
_entry.id   AF-A0A3M1D016-F1
#
_cell.length_a   1.000
_cell.length_b   1.000
_cell.length_c   1.000
_cell.angle_alpha   90.00
_cell.angle_beta   90.00
_cell.angle_gamma   90.00
#
_symmetry.space_group_name_H-M   'P 1'
#
loop_
_entity.id
_entity.type
_entity.pdbx_description
1 polymer ?
#
loop_
_entity_poly.entity_id
_entity_poly.type
_entity_poly.pdbx_seq_one_letter_code
_entity_poly.pdbx_strand_id
1 'polypeptide(L)'
;MALAALSMVACDRSGADLLPQPNENFPSVIEIGELAVMDIDDVPSVSPQNCADPSTDGCYFGQLSSTDNVTVGGATFTFRGTGGKVCVIVDQETVSWNHYIGPANSNSAWVFPDYSSDDGDIDLYGGLSSYYTGSPGIEIGDFSGYYTDSLGRQIAIDYVACRNSSPYTGQEAHAGRGAPEYCTIDTTGHAGAEYTVVLETFSVPNDDGLLSFATAVADGACGNIPAVSLPAAHDITVGDVNECTILGESIAEDGTVNACTTALEQAYCANTTSDGEGVLVGFCCNNPGMCGDPPEGACDEYTTGLFCDQWPALC
;
A
#
# COMPACT_ATOMS: atom_id res chain seq x y z
N MET A 1 -3.60 -7.92 63.62
CA MET A 1 -2.75 -7.25 62.61
C MET A 1 -2.80 -8.08 61.35
N ALA A 2 -3.59 -7.66 60.37
CA ALA A 2 -3.56 -8.21 59.01
C ALA A 2 -3.53 -6.99 58.09
N LEU A 3 -2.36 -6.75 57.50
CA LEU A 3 -2.14 -5.65 56.58
C LEU A 3 -2.66 -6.12 55.21
N ALA A 4 -3.86 -5.68 54.84
CA ALA A 4 -4.40 -5.90 53.51
C ALA A 4 -3.69 -4.94 52.55
N ALA A 5 -2.68 -5.44 51.84
CA ALA A 5 -2.04 -4.73 50.75
C ALA A 5 -3.00 -4.71 49.56
N LEU A 6 -3.69 -3.58 49.37
CA LEU A 6 -4.36 -3.27 48.11
C LEU A 6 -3.27 -3.05 47.06
N SER A 7 -2.98 -4.09 46.27
CA SER A 7 -2.24 -3.94 45.02
C SER A 7 -3.12 -3.17 44.05
N MET A 8 -2.92 -1.86 43.97
CA MET A 8 -3.40 -1.06 42.85
C MET A 8 -2.70 -1.59 41.60
N VAL A 9 -3.41 -2.41 40.83
CA VAL A 9 -3.02 -2.73 39.45
C VAL A 9 -3.21 -1.42 38.70
N ALA A 10 -2.15 -0.62 38.61
CA ALA A 10 -2.09 0.47 37.67
C ALA A 10 -2.10 -0.16 36.28
N CYS A 11 -3.29 -0.29 35.67
CA CYS A 11 -3.38 -0.49 34.23
C CYS A 11 -2.59 0.66 33.62
N ASP A 12 -1.52 0.35 32.90
CA ASP A 12 -0.78 1.35 32.17
C ASP A 12 -1.76 2.01 31.19
N ARG A 13 -2.07 3.28 31.42
CA ARG A 13 -2.99 4.07 30.59
C ARG A 13 -2.23 4.74 29.44
N SER A 14 -0.98 4.37 29.21
CA SER A 14 -0.17 4.88 28.10
C SER A 14 -0.81 4.59 26.74
N GLY A 15 -1.63 3.53 26.64
CA GLY A 15 -2.15 3.06 25.35
C GLY A 15 -1.07 2.39 24.50
N ALA A 16 0.16 2.23 25.01
CA ALA A 16 1.26 1.57 24.30
C ALA A 16 0.96 0.08 24.05
N ASP A 17 0.17 -0.55 24.92
CA ASP A 17 -0.34 -1.92 24.72
C ASP A 17 -1.30 -2.05 23.52
N LEU A 18 -1.76 -0.93 22.95
CA LEU A 18 -2.61 -0.88 21.76
C LEU A 18 -1.79 -0.63 20.49
N LEU A 19 -0.48 -0.37 20.60
CA LEU A 19 0.39 -0.24 19.42
C LEU A 19 0.96 -1.62 19.06
N PRO A 20 1.05 -1.95 17.76
CA PRO A 20 1.68 -3.19 17.35
C PRO A 20 3.15 -3.16 17.77
N GLN A 21 3.61 -4.25 18.37
CA GLN A 21 5.03 -4.39 18.68
C GLN A 21 5.82 -4.44 17.38
N PRO A 22 6.96 -3.74 17.28
CA PRO A 22 7.81 -3.84 16.11
C PRO A 22 8.24 -5.29 15.86
N ASN A 23 8.19 -5.70 14.61
CA ASN A 23 8.72 -6.98 14.17
C ASN A 23 10.21 -6.81 13.86
N GLU A 24 11.07 -7.37 14.72
CA GLU A 24 12.54 -7.25 14.58
C GLU A 24 13.10 -7.81 13.25
N ASN A 25 12.32 -8.64 12.53
CA ASN A 25 12.72 -9.19 11.24
C ASN A 25 12.55 -8.18 10.09
N PHE A 26 11.75 -7.13 10.30
CA PHE A 26 11.43 -6.14 9.28
C PHE A 26 11.83 -4.74 9.75
N PRO A 27 12.52 -3.97 8.91
CA PRO A 27 12.83 -2.59 9.25
C PRO A 27 11.57 -1.74 9.24
N SER A 28 11.55 -0.72 10.09
CA SER A 28 10.51 0.33 10.06
C SER A 28 10.86 1.48 9.11
N VAL A 29 12.10 1.54 8.62
CA VAL A 29 12.57 2.48 7.60
C VAL A 29 13.41 1.74 6.56
N ILE A 30 13.05 1.82 5.28
CA ILE A 30 13.74 1.16 4.17
C ILE A 30 14.34 2.19 3.20
N GLU A 31 15.57 1.94 2.75
CA GLU A 31 16.11 2.52 1.52
C GLU A 31 16.09 1.44 0.44
N ILE A 32 15.19 1.58 -0.54
CA ILE A 32 15.03 0.62 -1.64
C ILE A 32 16.16 0.76 -2.66
N GLY A 33 16.66 1.99 -2.85
CA GLY A 33 17.67 2.34 -3.85
C GLY A 33 17.08 3.11 -5.04
N GLU A 34 17.79 3.09 -6.17
CA GLU A 34 17.34 3.73 -7.42
C GLU A 34 16.47 2.74 -8.22
N LEU A 35 15.19 3.08 -8.44
CA LEU A 35 14.30 2.35 -9.34
C LEU A 35 14.51 2.82 -10.79
N ALA A 36 14.56 1.86 -11.71
CA ALA A 36 14.48 2.17 -13.13
C ALA A 36 13.12 2.81 -13.48
N VAL A 37 13.09 3.65 -14.51
CA VAL A 37 11.82 4.12 -15.08
C VAL A 37 11.45 3.19 -16.23
N MET A 38 10.40 2.39 -16.04
CA MET A 38 9.93 1.41 -17.02
C MET A 38 9.00 2.04 -18.07
N ASP A 39 8.71 1.32 -19.15
CA ASP A 39 7.67 1.75 -20.09
C ASP A 39 6.29 1.62 -19.41
N ILE A 40 5.39 2.58 -19.62
CA ILE A 40 4.05 2.54 -19.03
C ILE A 40 3.25 1.32 -19.51
N ASP A 41 3.57 0.79 -20.69
CA ASP A 41 2.98 -0.43 -21.22
C ASP A 41 3.41 -1.70 -20.49
N ASP A 42 4.50 -1.64 -19.70
CA ASP A 42 5.01 -2.77 -18.92
C ASP A 42 4.41 -2.84 -17.50
N VAL A 43 3.76 -1.78 -17.01
CA VAL A 43 3.14 -1.73 -15.67
C VAL A 43 2.18 -2.91 -15.41
N PRO A 44 1.29 -3.31 -16.33
CA PRO A 44 0.41 -4.47 -16.13
C PRO A 44 1.13 -5.80 -15.92
N SER A 45 2.44 -5.88 -16.15
CA SER A 45 3.26 -7.08 -15.96
C SER A 45 4.04 -7.08 -14.63
N VAL A 46 3.90 -6.02 -13.83
CA VAL A 46 4.48 -5.91 -12.50
C VAL A 46 3.92 -7.03 -11.63
N SER A 47 4.83 -7.81 -11.06
CA SER A 47 4.55 -8.90 -10.15
C SER A 47 5.78 -9.14 -9.30
N PRO A 48 5.65 -9.76 -8.11
CA PRO A 48 6.80 -10.05 -7.26
C PRO A 48 7.92 -10.81 -7.98
N GLN A 49 7.58 -11.70 -8.91
CA GLN A 49 8.55 -12.48 -9.67
C GLN A 49 9.35 -11.66 -10.68
N ASN A 50 8.75 -10.57 -11.19
CA ASN A 50 9.35 -9.69 -12.20
C ASN A 50 9.99 -8.44 -11.58
N CYS A 51 9.97 -8.30 -10.25
CA CYS A 51 10.53 -7.16 -9.50
C CYS A 51 11.67 -7.61 -8.58
N ALA A 52 12.52 -8.50 -9.09
CA ALA A 52 13.59 -9.12 -8.32
C ALA A 52 14.81 -8.21 -8.19
N ASP A 53 15.04 -7.32 -9.16
CA ASP A 53 16.08 -6.29 -9.12
C ASP A 53 15.46 -4.90 -9.38
N PRO A 54 15.27 -4.08 -8.33
CA PRO A 54 14.65 -2.76 -8.46
C PRO A 54 15.35 -1.84 -9.47
N SER A 55 16.67 -2.01 -9.64
CA SER A 55 17.49 -1.17 -10.52
C SER A 55 17.32 -1.46 -12.00
N THR A 56 16.74 -2.60 -12.35
CA THR A 56 16.44 -2.99 -13.74
C THR A 56 14.96 -3.06 -14.02
N ASP A 57 14.18 -3.44 -13.02
CA ASP A 57 12.78 -3.81 -13.19
C ASP A 57 11.83 -2.63 -12.96
N GLY A 58 12.31 -1.58 -12.28
CA GLY A 58 11.52 -0.36 -12.04
C GLY A 58 10.38 -0.54 -11.04
N CYS A 59 10.40 -1.64 -10.29
CA CYS A 59 9.41 -1.98 -9.29
C CYS A 59 10.06 -2.66 -8.08
N TYR A 60 9.37 -2.62 -6.95
CA TYR A 60 9.82 -3.20 -5.69
C TYR A 60 8.63 -3.70 -4.87
N PHE A 61 8.83 -4.82 -4.18
CA PHE A 61 7.90 -5.39 -3.21
C PHE A 61 8.61 -5.50 -1.86
N GLY A 62 7.96 -5.07 -0.79
CA GLY A 62 8.56 -5.09 0.54
C GLY A 62 7.55 -5.06 1.67
N GLN A 63 8.07 -5.14 2.90
CA GLN A 63 7.28 -5.06 4.13
C GLN A 63 7.92 -4.10 5.11
N LEU A 64 7.11 -3.32 5.81
CA LEU A 64 7.50 -2.36 6.83
C LEU A 64 6.97 -2.79 8.19
N SER A 65 7.81 -2.73 9.21
CA SER A 65 7.40 -2.91 10.60
C SER A 65 6.87 -1.60 11.21
N SER A 66 6.08 -1.71 12.28
CA SER A 66 5.82 -0.58 13.18
C SER A 66 7.10 0.04 13.72
N THR A 67 7.04 1.32 14.06
CA THR A 67 8.15 2.06 14.69
C THR A 67 8.09 2.00 16.21
N ASP A 68 9.28 2.02 16.83
CA ASP A 68 9.40 2.24 18.27
C ASP A 68 8.97 3.67 18.64
N ASN A 69 7.81 3.82 19.28
CA ASN A 69 7.35 5.07 19.92
C ASN A 69 6.94 6.23 18.99
N VAL A 70 6.00 5.99 18.08
CA VAL A 70 5.30 7.05 17.30
C VAL A 70 6.21 7.82 16.34
N THR A 71 7.41 7.32 16.05
CA THR A 71 8.23 7.84 14.95
C THR A 71 7.59 7.49 13.62
N VAL A 72 7.79 8.35 12.62
CA VAL A 72 7.36 8.09 11.26
C VAL A 72 8.21 6.96 10.68
N GLY A 73 7.55 5.90 10.19
CA GLY A 73 8.19 4.82 9.44
C GLY A 73 8.05 5.05 7.94
N GLY A 74 8.56 4.13 7.13
CA GLY A 74 8.34 4.20 5.69
C GLY A 74 9.43 3.61 4.83
N ALA A 75 9.34 3.88 3.53
CA ALA A 75 10.39 3.56 2.57
C ALA A 75 10.77 4.78 1.74
N THR A 76 11.99 4.78 1.24
CA THR A 76 12.47 5.78 0.28
C THR A 76 13.12 5.09 -0.90
N PHE A 77 12.93 5.68 -2.07
CA PHE A 77 13.65 5.29 -3.27
C PHE A 77 13.94 6.51 -4.12
N THR A 78 14.80 6.33 -5.11
CA THR A 78 15.10 7.36 -6.10
C THR A 78 14.80 6.89 -7.51
N PHE A 79 14.68 7.83 -8.43
CA PHE A 79 14.69 7.55 -9.87
C PHE A 79 15.31 8.73 -10.63
N ARG A 80 15.66 8.51 -11.89
CA ARG A 80 16.17 9.56 -12.78
C ARG A 80 15.06 10.11 -13.66
N GLY A 81 14.88 11.42 -13.66
CA GLY A 81 13.87 12.06 -14.52
C GLY A 81 14.09 11.76 -16.00
N THR A 82 13.01 11.48 -16.74
CA THR A 82 13.07 11.17 -18.18
C THR A 82 13.08 12.42 -19.06
N GLY A 83 12.82 13.59 -18.49
CA GLY A 83 12.56 14.82 -19.23
C GLY A 83 11.12 14.97 -19.69
N GLY A 84 10.26 13.98 -19.39
CA GLY A 84 8.82 14.00 -19.57
C GLY A 84 8.09 13.90 -18.23
N LYS A 85 6.96 13.19 -18.21
CA LYS A 85 6.23 12.87 -16.98
C LYS A 85 6.64 11.48 -16.51
N VAL A 86 6.74 11.28 -15.20
CA VAL A 86 6.97 9.98 -14.60
C VAL A 86 5.80 9.69 -13.66
N CYS A 87 5.19 8.51 -13.82
CA CYS A 87 4.17 8.00 -12.91
C CYS A 87 4.85 7.16 -11.84
N VAL A 88 4.55 7.48 -10.59
CA VAL A 88 4.88 6.65 -9.44
C VAL A 88 3.59 6.04 -8.92
N ILE A 89 3.60 4.73 -8.73
CA ILE A 89 2.48 3.94 -8.23
C ILE A 89 2.95 3.24 -6.97
N VAL A 90 2.11 3.23 -5.97
CA VAL A 90 2.29 2.51 -4.71
C VAL A 90 1.01 1.77 -4.48
N ASP A 91 1.12 0.46 -4.36
CA ASP A 91 0.01 -0.39 -4.00
C ASP A 91 0.31 -0.98 -2.65
N GLN A 92 -0.31 -0.43 -1.62
CA GLN A 92 -0.09 -0.92 -0.28
C GLN A 92 -0.93 -2.17 -0.05
N GLU A 93 -0.26 -3.23 0.36
CA GLU A 93 -0.94 -4.46 0.71
C GLU A 93 -0.81 -4.77 2.15
N THR A 94 -1.92 -4.55 2.80
CA THR A 94 -2.27 -5.41 3.90
C THR A 94 -3.66 -5.86 3.57
N VAL A 95 -3.71 -6.90 2.75
CA VAL A 95 -4.84 -7.79 2.53
C VAL A 95 -5.92 -7.44 3.55
N SER A 96 -7.02 -6.85 3.08
CA SER A 96 -8.43 -6.84 3.54
C SER A 96 -8.89 -7.76 4.73
N TRP A 97 -8.02 -8.02 5.71
CA TRP A 97 -7.99 -9.22 6.54
C TRP A 97 -7.89 -8.93 8.02
N ASN A 98 -7.87 -7.69 8.46
CA ASN A 98 -7.79 -7.43 9.88
C ASN A 98 -8.83 -6.44 10.32
N HIS A 99 -9.35 -6.73 11.50
CA HIS A 99 -10.23 -5.84 12.23
C HIS A 99 -9.56 -4.49 12.37
N TYR A 100 -10.30 -3.41 12.10
CA TYR A 100 -9.95 -2.13 12.70
C TYR A 100 -9.77 -2.29 14.21
N ILE A 101 -8.53 -2.10 14.68
CA ILE A 101 -8.18 -2.02 16.12
C ILE A 101 -7.74 -0.60 16.42
N GLY A 102 -8.59 0.37 16.14
CA GLY A 102 -8.36 1.73 16.63
C GLY A 102 -8.58 1.85 18.14
N PRO A 103 -7.98 2.87 18.78
CA PRO A 103 -8.00 3.07 20.23
C PRO A 103 -9.41 3.32 20.81
N ALA A 104 -10.42 3.60 19.97
CA ALA A 104 -11.78 3.92 20.41
C ALA A 104 -12.86 2.89 19.98
N ASN A 105 -12.66 2.14 18.90
CA ASN A 105 -13.69 1.25 18.33
C ASN A 105 -13.06 0.01 17.69
N SER A 106 -12.24 -0.74 18.42
CA SER A 106 -11.73 -2.01 17.90
C SER A 106 -12.90 -2.95 17.59
N ASN A 107 -13.23 -3.14 16.32
CA ASN A 107 -14.32 -4.03 15.93
C ASN A 107 -13.73 -5.39 15.64
N SER A 108 -13.72 -6.28 16.63
CA SER A 108 -13.15 -7.63 16.46
C SER A 108 -13.99 -8.57 15.56
N ALA A 109 -14.89 -8.02 14.73
CA ALA A 109 -15.72 -8.77 13.81
C ALA A 109 -15.03 -8.85 12.46
N TRP A 110 -14.80 -10.08 12.00
CA TRP A 110 -14.28 -10.35 10.65
C TRP A 110 -15.32 -9.92 9.63
N VAL A 111 -14.96 -8.95 8.79
CA VAL A 111 -15.82 -8.47 7.71
C VAL A 111 -14.93 -8.15 6.52
N PHE A 112 -15.27 -8.71 5.37
CA PHE A 112 -14.70 -8.32 4.08
C PHE A 112 -15.77 -7.57 3.25
N PRO A 113 -15.41 -6.46 2.56
CA PRO A 113 -14.16 -5.71 2.75
C PRO A 113 -14.14 -5.05 4.13
N ASP A 114 -12.95 -4.89 4.71
CA ASP A 114 -12.76 -4.20 5.99
C ASP A 114 -13.10 -2.69 5.86
N TYR A 115 -13.38 -2.04 6.98
CA TYR A 115 -13.57 -0.60 7.02
C TYR A 115 -12.26 0.10 6.65
N SER A 116 -12.27 0.82 5.52
CA SER A 116 -11.14 1.58 4.94
C SER A 116 -10.58 2.71 5.82
N SER A 117 -10.97 2.81 7.09
CA SER A 117 -10.59 3.89 8.00
C SER A 117 -9.41 3.45 8.88
N ASP A 118 -8.21 3.43 8.30
CA ASP A 118 -6.90 3.50 8.97
C ASP A 118 -6.40 2.23 9.70
N ASP A 119 -6.08 1.17 8.94
CA ASP A 119 -5.38 -0.03 9.44
C ASP A 119 -4.07 -0.33 8.68
N GLY A 120 -3.41 0.68 8.15
CA GLY A 120 -2.27 0.54 7.24
C GLY A 120 -2.41 1.56 6.13
N ASP A 121 -1.56 2.59 6.19
CA ASP A 121 -1.54 3.68 5.23
C ASP A 121 -0.07 4.05 4.92
N ILE A 122 0.21 4.22 3.63
CA ILE A 122 1.47 4.68 3.05
C ILE A 122 1.15 5.92 2.23
N ASP A 123 1.50 7.07 2.76
CA ASP A 123 1.42 8.33 2.02
C ASP A 123 2.59 8.46 1.04
N LEU A 124 2.24 8.70 -0.22
CA LEU A 124 3.17 8.93 -1.30
C LEU A 124 3.44 10.42 -1.52
N TYR A 125 4.71 10.82 -1.47
CA TYR A 125 5.14 12.11 -1.98
C TYR A 125 6.55 12.06 -2.56
N GLY A 126 6.84 12.97 -3.49
CA GLY A 126 8.13 12.99 -4.17
C GLY A 126 8.55 14.37 -4.64
N GLY A 127 9.86 14.53 -4.84
CA GLY A 127 10.49 15.77 -5.22
C GLY A 127 11.93 15.59 -5.69
N LEU A 128 12.60 16.67 -6.09
CA LEU A 128 14.02 16.62 -6.42
C LEU A 128 14.82 16.22 -5.17
N SER A 129 15.72 15.24 -5.30
CA SER A 129 16.50 14.72 -4.17
C SER A 129 17.34 15.79 -3.46
N SER A 130 17.72 16.86 -4.17
CA SER A 130 18.42 18.01 -3.58
C SER A 130 17.63 18.76 -2.51
N TYR A 131 16.32 18.57 -2.44
CA TYR A 131 15.44 19.18 -1.44
C TYR A 131 14.94 18.19 -0.39
N TYR A 132 15.31 16.92 -0.49
CA TYR A 132 14.94 15.92 0.51
C TYR A 132 15.70 16.17 1.82
N THR A 133 14.97 16.20 2.94
CA THR A 133 15.52 16.56 4.25
C THR A 133 15.90 15.36 5.12
N GLY A 134 15.44 14.15 4.76
CA GLY A 134 15.68 12.92 5.52
C GLY A 134 17.01 12.26 5.22
N SER A 135 17.27 11.16 5.94
CA SER A 135 18.45 10.32 5.78
C SER A 135 17.98 8.93 5.32
N PRO A 136 18.12 8.57 4.03
CA PRO A 136 17.66 7.28 3.51
C PRO A 136 18.10 6.10 4.37
N GLY A 137 17.17 5.20 4.67
CA GLY A 137 17.40 4.02 5.50
C GLY A 137 17.59 4.28 7.00
N ILE A 138 17.52 5.53 7.45
CA ILE A 138 17.68 5.93 8.86
C ILE A 138 16.44 6.68 9.35
N GLU A 139 16.04 7.74 8.65
CA GLU A 139 14.90 8.56 9.01
C GLU A 139 14.18 9.05 7.75
N ILE A 140 12.85 9.00 7.80
CA ILE A 140 11.99 9.62 6.80
C ILE A 140 12.00 11.12 7.02
N GLY A 141 12.26 11.88 5.96
CA GLY A 141 12.14 13.33 5.94
C GLY A 141 11.10 13.79 4.94
N ASP A 142 11.10 15.08 4.66
CA ASP A 142 10.17 15.73 3.76
C ASP A 142 10.89 16.50 2.63
N PHE A 143 10.13 17.29 1.88
CA PHE A 143 10.66 18.26 0.92
C PHE A 143 10.32 19.68 1.38
N SER A 144 10.74 20.08 2.58
CA SER A 144 10.53 21.44 3.07
C SER A 144 11.84 22.22 3.23
N GLY A 145 11.74 23.54 3.18
CA GLY A 145 12.85 24.42 3.51
C GLY A 145 12.38 25.81 3.92
N TYR A 146 13.32 26.71 4.15
CA TYR A 146 13.01 28.07 4.60
C TYR A 146 13.75 29.09 3.75
N TYR A 147 13.05 30.16 3.35
CA TYR A 147 13.70 31.37 2.86
C TYR A 147 13.49 32.52 3.84
N THR A 148 14.48 33.40 3.92
CA THR A 148 14.38 34.63 4.70
C THR A 148 13.92 35.75 3.79
N ASP A 149 12.77 36.36 4.09
CA ASP A 149 12.26 37.49 3.33
C ASP A 149 13.06 38.78 3.59
N SER A 150 12.73 39.86 2.85
CA SER A 150 13.41 41.15 2.99
C SER A 150 13.24 41.82 4.36
N LEU A 151 12.36 41.30 5.21
CA LEU A 151 12.12 41.78 6.58
C LEU A 151 12.80 40.89 7.62
N GLY A 152 13.54 39.85 7.21
CA GLY A 152 14.20 38.90 8.10
C GLY A 152 13.30 37.81 8.65
N ARG A 153 12.09 37.62 8.10
CA ARG A 153 11.17 36.55 8.52
C ARG A 153 11.48 35.28 7.74
N GLN A 154 11.51 34.15 8.43
CA GLN A 154 11.58 32.84 7.79
C GLN A 154 10.19 32.42 7.31
N ILE A 155 10.12 32.02 6.05
CA ILE A 155 8.90 31.51 5.41
C ILE A 155 9.22 30.09 4.94
N ALA A 156 8.38 29.14 5.36
CA ALA A 156 8.47 27.76 4.90
C ALA A 156 8.11 27.68 3.42
N ILE A 157 8.87 26.91 2.67
CA ILE A 157 8.60 26.55 1.28
C ILE A 157 8.42 25.04 1.24
N ASP A 158 7.37 24.63 0.55
CA ASP A 158 7.13 23.25 0.16
C ASP A 158 7.72 23.01 -1.23
N TYR A 159 8.63 22.05 -1.33
CA TYR A 159 9.32 21.61 -2.55
C TYR A 159 8.80 20.26 -3.06
N VAL A 160 7.71 19.74 -2.48
CA VAL A 160 7.05 18.54 -3.00
C VAL A 160 6.62 18.78 -4.44
N ALA A 161 7.17 17.99 -5.37
CA ALA A 161 6.81 18.04 -6.78
C ALA A 161 5.47 17.34 -7.03
N CYS A 162 5.12 16.39 -6.18
CA CYS A 162 3.91 15.59 -6.30
C CYS A 162 3.51 14.99 -4.95
N ARG A 163 2.22 15.11 -4.62
CA ARG A 163 1.56 14.49 -3.47
C ARG A 163 0.61 13.40 -3.97
N ASN A 164 0.30 12.45 -3.11
CA ASN A 164 -0.68 11.42 -3.37
C ASN A 164 -2.01 11.98 -3.90
N SER A 165 -2.54 11.28 -4.89
CA SER A 165 -3.90 11.45 -5.37
C SER A 165 -4.59 10.11 -5.20
N SER A 166 -5.71 10.11 -4.48
CA SER A 166 -6.59 8.94 -4.43
C SER A 166 -7.56 9.00 -5.62
N PRO A 167 -7.91 7.85 -6.20
CA PRO A 167 -8.95 7.77 -7.21
C PRO A 167 -10.32 8.25 -6.71
N TYR A 168 -10.54 8.36 -5.39
CA TYR A 168 -11.84 8.73 -4.81
C TYR A 168 -12.02 10.23 -4.52
N THR A 169 -10.98 10.94 -4.07
CA THR A 169 -11.10 12.32 -3.53
C THR A 169 -10.23 13.35 -4.24
N GLY A 170 -9.26 12.92 -5.05
CA GLY A 170 -8.54 13.77 -6.02
C GLY A 170 -7.38 14.64 -5.50
N GLN A 171 -7.18 14.87 -4.19
CA GLN A 171 -5.99 15.53 -3.62
C GLN A 171 -5.74 15.15 -2.15
N GLU A 172 -4.46 14.99 -1.76
CA GLU A 172 -3.99 14.74 -0.38
C GLU A 172 -4.79 13.63 0.30
N ALA A 173 -4.85 12.51 -0.39
CA ALA A 173 -5.74 11.46 -0.03
C ALA A 173 -4.92 10.31 0.50
N HIS A 174 -4.76 10.31 1.81
CA HIS A 174 -4.38 9.19 2.68
C HIS A 174 -5.23 7.99 2.29
N ALA A 175 -4.78 7.23 1.29
CA ALA A 175 -5.55 6.13 0.79
C ALA A 175 -5.40 5.04 1.84
N GLY A 176 -6.51 4.57 2.42
CA GLY A 176 -6.45 3.36 3.25
C GLY A 176 -6.19 2.13 2.39
N ARG A 177 -6.06 0.98 3.05
CA ARG A 177 -5.97 -0.35 2.42
C ARG A 177 -6.89 -0.53 1.21
N GLY A 178 -6.41 -1.25 0.20
CA GLY A 178 -7.20 -1.62 -0.98
C GLY A 178 -7.45 -0.47 -1.95
N ALA A 179 -6.58 0.53 -1.92
CA ALA A 179 -6.59 1.66 -2.82
C ALA A 179 -5.15 2.09 -3.10
N PRO A 180 -4.64 1.91 -4.34
CA PRO A 180 -3.30 2.35 -4.66
C PRO A 180 -3.19 3.86 -4.61
N GLU A 181 -2.03 4.31 -4.19
CA GLU A 181 -1.62 5.69 -4.28
C GLU A 181 -0.78 5.90 -5.53
N TYR A 182 -1.02 7.03 -6.19
CA TYR A 182 -0.22 7.38 -7.34
C TYR A 182 -0.04 8.87 -7.49
N CYS A 183 0.96 9.19 -8.27
CA CYS A 183 1.53 10.52 -8.32
C CYS A 183 2.25 10.70 -9.65
N THR A 184 1.93 11.77 -10.39
CA THR A 184 2.64 12.12 -11.63
C THR A 184 3.62 13.27 -11.36
N ILE A 185 4.91 13.01 -11.56
CA ILE A 185 5.97 14.00 -11.43
C ILE A 185 6.33 14.54 -12.82
N ASP A 186 6.24 15.86 -13.00
CA ASP A 186 6.72 16.53 -14.21
C ASP A 186 8.24 16.74 -14.12
N THR A 187 8.99 15.99 -14.92
CA THR A 187 10.46 16.05 -15.00
C THR A 187 10.95 16.88 -16.19
N THR A 188 10.06 17.63 -16.85
CA THR A 188 10.39 18.48 -17.99
C THR A 188 11.49 19.48 -17.61
N GLY A 189 12.58 19.48 -18.37
CA GLY A 189 13.75 20.33 -18.10
C GLY A 189 14.72 19.80 -17.03
N HIS A 190 14.43 18.64 -16.46
CA HIS A 190 15.21 17.97 -15.41
C HIS A 190 15.58 16.53 -15.78
N ALA A 191 15.76 16.24 -17.07
CA ALA A 191 16.20 14.92 -17.54
C ALA A 191 17.53 14.52 -16.89
N GLY A 192 17.60 13.30 -16.33
CA GLY A 192 18.74 12.76 -15.60
C GLY A 192 18.92 13.32 -14.18
N ALA A 193 18.11 14.29 -13.74
CA ALA A 193 18.10 14.71 -12.34
C ALA A 193 17.55 13.59 -11.46
N GLU A 194 18.08 13.48 -10.24
CA GLU A 194 17.57 12.55 -9.24
C GLU A 194 16.33 13.11 -8.57
N TYR A 195 15.31 12.28 -8.49
CA TYR A 195 14.12 12.49 -7.69
C TYR A 195 14.10 11.47 -6.57
N THR A 196 13.67 11.90 -5.39
CA THR A 196 13.42 11.01 -4.25
C THR A 196 11.91 10.89 -4.11
N VAL A 197 11.48 9.66 -3.87
CA VAL A 197 10.11 9.33 -3.47
C VAL A 197 10.15 8.84 -2.04
N VAL A 198 9.16 9.29 -1.28
CA VAL A 198 8.94 8.93 0.11
C VAL A 198 7.59 8.24 0.18
N LEU A 199 7.62 7.08 0.83
CA LEU A 199 6.49 6.25 1.19
C LEU A 199 6.37 6.33 2.71
N GLU A 200 5.58 7.27 3.22
CA GLU A 200 5.47 7.56 4.65
C GLU A 200 4.43 6.68 5.31
N THR A 201 4.83 5.86 6.28
CA THR A 201 3.91 4.96 6.99
C THR A 201 3.48 5.56 8.31
N PHE A 202 2.18 5.81 8.45
CA PHE A 202 1.57 6.34 9.67
C PHE A 202 1.05 5.26 10.61
N SER A 203 0.53 4.18 10.03
CA SER A 203 0.02 3.02 10.74
C SER A 203 0.44 1.75 10.02
N VAL A 204 0.70 0.70 10.79
CA VAL A 204 0.81 -0.66 10.27
C VAL A 204 -0.31 -1.48 10.93
N PRO A 205 -0.73 -2.60 10.33
CA PRO A 205 -1.70 -3.51 10.92
C PRO A 205 -1.35 -3.91 12.35
N ASN A 206 -2.37 -4.01 13.19
CA ASN A 206 -2.19 -4.33 14.61
C ASN A 206 -2.03 -5.83 14.91
N ASP A 207 -2.35 -6.70 13.96
CA ASP A 207 -2.34 -8.15 14.13
C ASP A 207 -0.93 -8.74 14.06
N ASP A 208 -0.18 -8.38 13.01
CA ASP A 208 1.18 -8.86 12.75
C ASP A 208 2.22 -7.74 12.82
N GLY A 209 1.80 -6.47 12.86
CA GLY A 209 2.70 -5.32 12.91
C GLY A 209 3.40 -5.05 11.59
N LEU A 210 2.90 -5.58 10.47
CA LEU A 210 3.56 -5.54 9.16
C LEU A 210 2.70 -4.92 8.07
N LEU A 211 3.25 -3.96 7.34
CA LEU A 211 2.64 -3.37 6.17
C LEU A 211 3.39 -3.82 4.91
N SER A 212 2.79 -4.70 4.11
CA SER A 212 3.37 -5.05 2.80
C SER A 212 2.99 -3.97 1.79
N PHE A 213 3.80 -3.80 0.76
CA PHE A 213 3.53 -2.86 -0.31
C PHE A 213 4.30 -3.24 -1.56
N ALA A 214 3.79 -2.77 -2.69
CA ALA A 214 4.47 -2.73 -3.95
C ALA A 214 4.60 -1.28 -4.42
N THR A 215 5.62 -1.01 -5.22
CA THR A 215 5.76 0.27 -5.94
C THR A 215 6.34 0.05 -7.31
N ALA A 216 5.97 0.91 -8.26
CA ALA A 216 6.49 0.91 -9.62
C ALA A 216 6.67 2.35 -10.14
N VAL A 217 7.64 2.53 -11.03
CA VAL A 217 7.98 3.81 -11.65
C VAL A 217 7.94 3.68 -13.17
N ALA A 218 7.05 4.42 -13.83
CA ALA A 218 6.81 4.32 -15.26
C ALA A 218 6.91 5.66 -16.00
N ASP A 219 7.38 5.63 -17.25
CA ASP A 219 7.47 6.82 -18.11
C ASP A 219 6.10 7.19 -18.67
N GLY A 220 5.52 8.28 -18.18
CA GLY A 220 4.19 8.75 -18.55
C GLY A 220 3.43 9.43 -17.41
N ALA A 221 2.17 9.73 -17.65
CA ALA A 221 1.25 10.22 -16.62
C ALA A 221 0.42 9.05 -16.07
N CYS A 222 0.10 9.06 -14.78
CA CYS A 222 -0.65 7.97 -14.16
C CYS A 222 -2.07 7.76 -14.71
N GLY A 223 -2.67 8.79 -15.31
CA GLY A 223 -3.95 8.65 -16.03
C GLY A 223 -3.84 8.01 -17.43
N ASN A 224 -2.67 7.50 -17.81
CA ASN A 224 -2.44 6.83 -19.09
C ASN A 224 -2.00 5.38 -18.95
N ILE A 225 -2.08 4.80 -17.75
CA ILE A 225 -1.70 3.40 -17.55
C ILE A 225 -2.66 2.51 -18.36
N PRO A 226 -2.14 1.57 -19.18
CA PRO A 226 -2.98 0.64 -19.91
C PRO A 226 -3.79 -0.23 -18.99
N ALA A 227 -4.92 -0.72 -19.49
CA ALA A 227 -5.75 -1.59 -18.70
C ALA A 227 -5.05 -2.91 -18.37
N VAL A 228 -5.15 -3.35 -17.12
CA VAL A 228 -4.65 -4.65 -16.69
C VAL A 228 -5.64 -5.74 -17.12
N SER A 229 -5.11 -6.82 -17.71
CA SER A 229 -5.88 -8.01 -18.08
C SER A 229 -5.72 -9.07 -16.99
N LEU A 230 -6.82 -9.43 -16.34
CA LEU A 230 -6.81 -10.39 -15.25
C LEU A 230 -6.91 -11.83 -15.78
N PRO A 231 -5.98 -12.73 -15.43
CA PRO A 231 -6.02 -14.14 -15.87
C PRO A 231 -7.27 -14.86 -15.38
N ALA A 232 -7.79 -14.43 -14.23
CA ALA A 232 -8.93 -15.03 -13.57
C ALA A 232 -10.25 -14.78 -14.29
N ALA A 233 -10.35 -13.79 -15.19
CA ALA A 233 -11.63 -13.44 -15.78
C ALA A 233 -11.57 -13.10 -17.26
N HIS A 234 -12.43 -13.77 -18.03
CA HIS A 234 -12.64 -13.51 -19.45
C HIS A 234 -12.76 -12.00 -19.73
N ASP A 235 -11.84 -11.46 -20.54
CA ASP A 235 -11.87 -10.10 -21.11
C ASP A 235 -12.15 -8.95 -20.12
N ILE A 236 -11.76 -9.09 -18.85
CA ILE A 236 -11.80 -7.97 -17.90
C ILE A 236 -10.60 -7.05 -18.14
N THR A 237 -10.90 -5.79 -18.45
CA THR A 237 -9.92 -4.70 -18.55
C THR A 237 -10.29 -3.61 -17.55
N VAL A 238 -9.41 -3.36 -16.58
CA VAL A 238 -9.59 -2.23 -15.64
C VAL A 238 -8.67 -1.09 -16.06
N GLY A 239 -9.24 0.06 -16.43
CA GLY A 239 -8.48 1.26 -16.81
C GLY A 239 -8.20 2.16 -15.60
N ASP A 240 -7.23 3.06 -15.76
CA ASP A 240 -6.68 3.94 -14.71
C ASP A 240 -5.99 3.18 -13.56
N VAL A 241 -5.18 3.87 -12.75
CA VAL A 241 -4.59 3.27 -11.54
C VAL A 241 -5.70 2.91 -10.55
N ASN A 242 -5.75 1.65 -10.17
CA ASN A 242 -6.67 1.06 -9.19
C ASN A 242 -6.05 -0.21 -8.58
N GLU A 243 -6.69 -0.81 -7.57
CA GLU A 243 -6.24 -2.02 -6.85
C GLU A 243 -5.82 -3.19 -7.75
N CYS A 244 -6.22 -3.19 -9.01
CA CYS A 244 -5.91 -4.24 -9.98
C CYS A 244 -4.71 -3.88 -10.85
N THR A 245 -3.96 -2.84 -10.50
CA THR A 245 -2.79 -2.36 -11.27
C THR A 245 -1.56 -3.17 -10.94
N ILE A 246 -1.32 -3.42 -9.66
CA ILE A 246 -0.29 -4.31 -9.15
C ILE A 246 -1.01 -5.44 -8.42
N LEU A 247 -0.52 -6.67 -8.56
CA LEU A 247 -1.10 -7.85 -7.91
C LEU A 247 0.01 -8.67 -7.23
N GLY A 248 -0.34 -9.41 -6.19
CA GLY A 248 0.55 -10.28 -5.43
C GLY A 248 1.44 -9.53 -4.43
N GLU A 249 1.06 -8.32 -4.07
CA GLU A 249 1.72 -7.46 -3.09
C GLU A 249 1.74 -8.04 -1.67
N SER A 250 0.93 -9.06 -1.41
CA SER A 250 0.99 -9.84 -0.18
C SER A 250 2.12 -10.87 -0.27
N ILE A 251 3.20 -10.56 0.41
CA ILE A 251 4.37 -11.41 0.51
C ILE A 251 4.50 -11.97 1.93
N ALA A 252 4.83 -13.25 2.02
CA ALA A 252 5.21 -13.90 3.27
C ALA A 252 6.58 -13.38 3.74
N GLU A 253 6.92 -13.68 4.99
CA GLU A 253 8.19 -13.22 5.57
C GLU A 253 9.45 -13.71 4.81
N ASP A 254 9.33 -14.82 4.07
CA ASP A 254 10.40 -15.36 3.23
C ASP A 254 10.45 -14.74 1.82
N GLY A 255 9.64 -13.70 1.57
CA GLY A 255 9.51 -13.01 0.29
C GLY A 255 8.70 -13.78 -0.76
N THR A 256 8.10 -14.92 -0.40
CA THR A 256 7.22 -15.64 -1.32
C THR A 256 5.84 -14.99 -1.37
N VAL A 257 5.26 -14.94 -2.56
CA VAL A 257 3.88 -14.44 -2.73
C VAL A 257 2.91 -15.39 -2.03
N ASN A 258 2.01 -14.83 -1.25
CA ASN A 258 0.92 -15.60 -0.66
C ASN A 258 -0.06 -15.99 -1.77
N ALA A 259 0.11 -17.17 -2.37
CA ALA A 259 -0.68 -17.60 -3.53
C ALA A 259 -2.21 -17.50 -3.32
N CYS A 260 -2.67 -17.66 -2.08
CA CYS A 260 -4.08 -17.49 -1.75
C CYS A 260 -4.53 -16.03 -1.90
N THR A 261 -3.75 -15.05 -1.45
CA THR A 261 -4.14 -13.62 -1.49
C THR A 261 -4.21 -13.12 -2.92
N THR A 262 -3.31 -13.56 -3.80
CA THR A 262 -3.39 -13.23 -5.23
C THR A 262 -4.71 -13.68 -5.84
N ALA A 263 -5.24 -14.85 -5.47
CA ALA A 263 -6.55 -15.30 -5.95
C ALA A 263 -7.70 -14.44 -5.38
N LEU A 264 -7.57 -13.95 -4.14
CA LEU A 264 -8.53 -13.03 -3.56
C LEU A 264 -8.51 -11.65 -4.25
N GLU A 265 -7.34 -11.06 -4.46
CA GLU A 265 -7.14 -9.81 -5.20
C GLU A 265 -7.74 -9.93 -6.60
N GLN A 266 -7.45 -11.03 -7.31
CA GLN A 266 -8.06 -11.33 -8.60
C GLN A 266 -9.60 -11.46 -8.54
N ALA A 267 -10.14 -12.09 -7.49
CA ALA A 267 -11.58 -12.20 -7.29
C ALA A 267 -12.23 -10.84 -7.00
N TYR A 268 -11.57 -10.00 -6.20
CA TYR A 268 -11.99 -8.61 -5.93
C TYR A 268 -12.01 -7.81 -7.22
N CYS A 269 -10.90 -7.86 -7.97
CA CYS A 269 -10.72 -7.17 -9.23
C CYS A 269 -11.69 -7.62 -10.33
N ALA A 270 -12.03 -8.91 -10.38
CA ALA A 270 -13.09 -9.37 -11.25
C ALA A 270 -14.45 -8.76 -10.84
N ASN A 271 -14.73 -8.69 -9.54
CA ASN A 271 -15.98 -8.20 -8.98
C ASN A 271 -16.19 -6.69 -9.10
N THR A 272 -15.15 -5.89 -9.34
CA THR A 272 -15.31 -4.44 -9.62
C THR A 272 -15.87 -4.15 -11.01
N THR A 273 -15.96 -5.16 -11.88
CA THR A 273 -16.49 -5.02 -13.23
C THR A 273 -17.96 -5.42 -13.34
N SER A 274 -18.63 -4.94 -14.38
CA SER A 274 -20.05 -5.29 -14.62
C SER A 274 -20.29 -6.77 -14.85
N ASP A 275 -19.28 -7.50 -15.33
CA ASP A 275 -19.40 -8.90 -15.76
C ASP A 275 -18.95 -9.89 -14.67
N GLY A 276 -18.31 -9.40 -13.60
CA GLY A 276 -17.82 -10.21 -12.49
C GLY A 276 -18.63 -10.08 -11.19
N GLU A 277 -19.86 -9.57 -11.25
CA GLU A 277 -20.73 -9.49 -10.07
C GLU A 277 -20.86 -10.87 -9.41
N GLY A 278 -20.47 -10.96 -8.14
CA GLY A 278 -20.56 -12.19 -7.35
C GLY A 278 -19.32 -13.08 -7.39
N VAL A 279 -18.29 -12.75 -8.18
CA VAL A 279 -17.03 -13.53 -8.20
C VAL A 279 -16.37 -13.54 -6.84
N LEU A 280 -16.27 -12.38 -6.20
CA LEU A 280 -15.69 -12.23 -4.88
C LEU A 280 -16.50 -12.96 -3.81
N VAL A 281 -17.83 -12.84 -3.87
CA VAL A 281 -18.73 -13.59 -2.95
C VAL A 281 -18.54 -15.09 -3.13
N GLY A 282 -18.48 -15.56 -4.38
CA GLY A 282 -18.24 -16.96 -4.70
C GLY A 282 -16.87 -17.45 -4.21
N PHE A 283 -15.82 -16.65 -4.37
CA PHE A 283 -14.50 -16.94 -3.83
C PHE A 283 -14.56 -17.08 -2.31
N CYS A 284 -15.17 -16.12 -1.62
CA CYS A 284 -15.30 -16.09 -0.17
C CYS A 284 -16.14 -17.23 0.39
N CYS A 285 -17.19 -17.66 -0.32
CA CYS A 285 -17.98 -18.83 0.05
C CYS A 285 -17.17 -20.13 -0.02
N ASN A 286 -16.17 -20.20 -0.90
CA ASN A 286 -15.30 -21.36 -1.06
C ASN A 286 -14.05 -21.31 -0.20
N ASN A 287 -13.67 -20.10 0.22
CA ASN A 287 -12.52 -19.82 1.06
C ASN A 287 -12.93 -18.99 2.29
N PRO A 288 -13.83 -19.50 3.17
CA PRO A 288 -14.34 -18.72 4.30
C PRO A 288 -13.26 -18.38 5.33
N GLY A 289 -12.19 -19.18 5.40
CA GLY A 289 -11.01 -18.85 6.19
C GLY A 289 -10.24 -17.63 5.68
N MET A 290 -10.60 -17.11 4.50
CA MET A 290 -9.96 -15.97 3.86
C MET A 290 -10.78 -14.68 3.93
N CYS A 291 -12.10 -14.77 3.82
CA CYS A 291 -12.97 -13.59 3.80
C CYS A 291 -13.80 -13.41 5.07
N GLY A 292 -13.66 -14.32 6.04
CA GLY A 292 -14.61 -14.45 7.14
C GLY A 292 -15.94 -15.08 6.72
N ASP A 293 -16.92 -15.02 7.61
CA ASP A 293 -18.25 -15.57 7.35
C ASP A 293 -19.05 -14.60 6.46
N PRO A 294 -19.41 -15.00 5.22
CA PRO A 294 -20.27 -14.18 4.37
C PRO A 294 -21.67 -14.06 4.98
N PRO A 295 -22.46 -13.05 4.57
CA PRO A 295 -23.83 -12.88 5.06
C PRO A 295 -24.67 -14.15 4.92
N GLU A 296 -25.59 -14.39 5.86
CA GLU A 296 -26.47 -15.56 5.82
C GLU A 296 -27.21 -15.64 4.48
N GLY A 297 -27.11 -16.80 3.81
CA GLY A 297 -27.71 -17.06 2.49
C GLY A 297 -26.88 -16.60 1.29
N ALA A 298 -25.80 -15.85 1.48
CA ALA A 298 -24.95 -15.38 0.35
C ALA A 298 -24.30 -16.54 -0.41
N CYS A 299 -24.06 -17.69 0.25
CA CYS A 299 -23.42 -18.86 -0.36
C CYS A 299 -24.37 -19.90 -0.94
N ASP A 300 -25.68 -19.68 -0.87
CA ASP A 300 -26.66 -20.65 -1.38
C ASP A 300 -26.52 -20.88 -2.90
N GLU A 301 -25.99 -19.88 -3.61
CA GLU A 301 -25.79 -19.89 -5.06
C GLU A 301 -24.35 -20.26 -5.49
N TYR A 302 -23.38 -20.31 -4.57
CA TYR A 302 -21.95 -20.46 -4.89
C TYR A 302 -21.33 -21.75 -4.37
N THR A 303 -21.86 -22.90 -4.79
CA THR A 303 -21.22 -24.19 -4.48
C THR A 303 -19.81 -24.25 -5.09
N THR A 304 -18.87 -24.92 -4.41
CA THR A 304 -17.46 -25.05 -4.86
C THR A 304 -17.31 -25.55 -6.28
N GLY A 305 -18.11 -26.56 -6.66
CA GLY A 305 -18.08 -27.07 -8.04
C GLY A 305 -18.47 -26.01 -9.05
N LEU A 306 -19.56 -25.26 -8.79
CA LEU A 306 -20.03 -24.24 -9.70
C LEU A 306 -19.05 -23.05 -9.81
N PHE A 307 -18.48 -22.61 -8.69
CA PHE A 307 -17.51 -21.52 -8.69
C PHE A 307 -16.24 -21.90 -9.44
N CYS A 308 -15.64 -23.05 -9.14
CA CYS A 308 -14.41 -23.49 -9.81
C CYS A 308 -14.62 -23.88 -11.28
N ASP A 309 -15.82 -24.31 -11.67
CA ASP A 309 -16.16 -24.53 -13.08
C ASP A 309 -16.22 -23.21 -13.87
N GLN A 310 -16.67 -22.13 -13.22
CA GLN A 310 -16.76 -20.79 -13.83
C GLN A 310 -15.42 -20.03 -13.77
N TRP A 311 -14.65 -20.21 -12.69
CA TRP A 311 -13.44 -19.47 -12.37
C TRP A 311 -12.29 -20.40 -11.99
N PRO A 312 -11.84 -21.28 -12.91
CA PRO A 312 -10.87 -22.35 -12.59
C PRO A 312 -9.48 -21.84 -12.20
N ALA A 313 -9.16 -20.57 -12.45
CA ALA A 313 -7.90 -19.95 -12.04
C ALA A 313 -7.93 -19.40 -10.60
N LEU A 314 -9.12 -19.28 -10.00
CA LEU A 314 -9.34 -18.87 -8.61
C LEU A 314 -9.50 -20.06 -7.65
N CYS A 315 -9.33 -21.26 -8.20
CA CYS A 315 -9.23 -22.54 -7.52
C CYS A 315 -7.89 -23.20 -7.93
#